data_AF-A0A2E7EJE2-F1
#
_entry.id   AF-A0A2E7EJE2-F1
#
_cell.length_a   1.000
_cell.length_b   1.000
_cell.length_c   1.000
_cell.angle_alpha   90.00
_cell.angle_beta   90.00
_cell.angle_gamma   90.00
#
_symmetry.space_group_name_H-M   'P 1'
#
loop_
_entity.id
_entity.type
_entity.pdbx_description
1 polymer ?
#
loop_
_entity_poly.entity_id
_entity_poly.type
_entity_poly.pdbx_seq_one_letter_code
_entity_poly.pdbx_strand_id
1 'polypeptide(L)'
;MDEDSMQPNPRYGYFPRWPQDGDDWLHPEDTDKAREVLPSYCIWRREPTNSEYDRMTYGTLSLRVLPAMWIEVKNEGIDVNDWVEVKSRLQQSTYRIARVRGVRWDLHASAIRYQVESQGMLIPSAFGRADLRLLRSPPIPQTD
;
A
#
# COMPACT_ATOMS: atom_id res chain seq x y z
N MET A 1 -22.48 19.10 -22.45
CA MET A 1 -22.41 18.93 -20.99
C MET A 1 -21.53 17.72 -20.80
N ASP A 2 -20.27 17.95 -20.49
CA ASP A 2 -19.35 16.85 -20.18
C ASP A 2 -19.82 16.23 -18.88
N GLU A 3 -20.39 15.02 -18.96
CA GLU A 3 -20.49 14.12 -17.82
C GLU A 3 -19.06 13.72 -17.45
N ASP A 4 -18.40 14.61 -16.71
CA ASP A 4 -17.17 14.31 -15.99
C ASP A 4 -17.53 13.15 -15.06
N SER A 5 -17.17 11.95 -15.51
CA SER A 5 -17.42 10.70 -14.82
C SER A 5 -16.49 10.71 -13.63
N MET A 6 -16.92 11.39 -12.57
CA MET A 6 -16.22 11.57 -11.30
C MET A 6 -16.08 10.18 -10.66
N GLN A 7 -15.12 9.40 -11.14
CA GLN A 7 -14.78 8.14 -10.51
C GLN A 7 -14.42 8.46 -9.05
N PRO A 8 -15.02 7.77 -8.08
CA PRO A 8 -14.77 8.10 -6.69
C PRO A 8 -13.28 7.93 -6.39
N ASN A 9 -12.73 8.87 -5.62
CA ASN A 9 -11.32 8.84 -5.25
C ASN A 9 -10.95 7.48 -4.63
N PRO A 10 -9.74 6.97 -4.91
CA PRO A 10 -9.29 5.72 -4.31
C PRO A 10 -9.30 5.82 -2.78
N ARG A 11 -9.80 4.77 -2.13
CA ARG A 11 -9.80 4.63 -0.67
C ARG A 11 -8.68 3.70 -0.23
N TYR A 12 -8.24 3.83 1.01
CA TYR A 12 -7.11 3.08 1.55
C TYR A 12 -7.49 2.44 2.88
N GLY A 13 -7.02 1.23 3.15
CA GLY A 13 -7.47 0.50 4.33
C GLY A 13 -6.94 -0.92 4.42
N TYR A 14 -7.35 -1.63 5.45
CA TYR A 14 -6.84 -2.97 5.74
C TYR A 14 -7.93 -3.87 6.34
N PHE A 15 -7.69 -5.19 6.29
CA PHE A 15 -8.58 -6.21 6.84
C PHE A 15 -7.92 -6.86 8.06
N PRO A 16 -8.23 -6.43 9.29
CA PRO A 16 -7.68 -7.05 10.49
C PRO A 16 -8.19 -8.48 10.71
N ARG A 17 -9.33 -8.82 10.10
CA ARG A 17 -10.01 -10.11 10.19
C ARG A 17 -10.68 -10.42 8.86
N TRP A 18 -10.91 -11.70 8.60
CA TRP A 18 -11.75 -12.12 7.49
C TRP A 18 -13.19 -11.66 7.73
N PRO A 19 -13.92 -11.19 6.69
CA PRO A 19 -15.35 -10.90 6.83
C PRO A 19 -16.14 -12.12 7.33
N GLN A 20 -17.21 -11.85 8.08
CA GLN A 20 -18.01 -12.91 8.72
C GLN A 20 -18.70 -13.83 7.70
N ASP A 21 -19.05 -13.28 6.53
CA ASP A 21 -19.73 -14.00 5.44
C ASP A 21 -18.75 -14.86 4.59
N GLY A 22 -17.53 -15.11 5.06
CA GLY A 22 -16.57 -15.92 4.33
C GLY A 22 -15.93 -15.18 3.17
N ASP A 23 -15.78 -15.86 2.03
CA ASP A 23 -15.07 -15.37 0.83
C ASP A 23 -16.00 -14.95 -0.32
N ASP A 24 -17.32 -14.94 -0.12
CA ASP A 24 -18.31 -14.55 -1.14
C ASP A 24 -18.15 -13.10 -1.66
N TRP A 25 -17.42 -12.27 -0.90
CA TRP A 25 -17.08 -10.90 -1.29
C TRP A 25 -15.86 -10.81 -2.23
N LEU A 26 -15.17 -11.92 -2.48
CA LEU A 26 -14.04 -12.01 -3.42
C LEU A 26 -14.52 -12.56 -4.75
N HIS A 27 -13.91 -12.10 -5.84
CA HIS A 27 -14.07 -12.78 -7.10
C HIS A 27 -13.52 -14.23 -6.98
N PRO A 28 -14.22 -15.26 -7.49
CA PRO A 28 -13.84 -16.66 -7.29
C PRO A 28 -12.38 -16.99 -7.65
N GLU A 29 -11.90 -16.45 -8.77
CA GLU A 29 -10.51 -16.62 -9.25
C GLU A 29 -9.45 -15.97 -8.35
N ASP A 30 -9.82 -15.02 -7.50
CA ASP A 30 -8.90 -14.27 -6.64
C ASP A 30 -8.87 -14.82 -5.21
N THR A 31 -9.73 -15.80 -4.89
CA THR A 31 -9.92 -16.36 -3.53
C THR A 31 -8.64 -16.92 -2.93
N ASP A 32 -7.93 -17.79 -3.66
CA ASP A 32 -6.72 -18.44 -3.13
C ASP A 32 -5.61 -17.42 -2.88
N LYS A 33 -5.44 -16.47 -3.80
CA LYS A 33 -4.50 -15.36 -3.65
C LYS A 33 -4.85 -14.46 -2.46
N ALA A 34 -6.15 -14.23 -2.21
CA ALA A 34 -6.60 -13.44 -1.08
C ALA A 34 -6.29 -14.14 0.26
N ARG A 35 -6.45 -15.46 0.33
CA ARG A 35 -6.13 -16.26 1.53
C ARG A 35 -4.65 -16.23 1.91
N GLU A 36 -3.75 -15.96 0.96
CA GLU A 36 -2.32 -15.83 1.23
C GLU A 36 -1.95 -14.48 1.89
N VAL A 37 -2.77 -13.45 1.69
CA VAL A 37 -2.41 -12.06 2.03
C VAL A 37 -3.40 -11.36 2.96
N LEU A 38 -4.56 -11.97 3.20
CA LEU A 38 -5.59 -11.50 4.12
C LEU A 38 -5.91 -12.60 5.15
N PRO A 39 -6.32 -12.24 6.38
CA PRO A 39 -6.32 -10.88 6.92
C PRO A 39 -4.90 -10.36 7.13
N SER A 40 -4.70 -9.06 6.98
CA SER A 40 -3.43 -8.41 7.28
C SER A 40 -3.61 -6.93 7.57
N TYR A 41 -2.59 -6.36 8.22
CA TYR A 41 -2.48 -4.91 8.41
C TYR A 41 -1.84 -4.21 7.20
N CYS A 42 -1.66 -4.91 6.07
CA CYS A 42 -1.24 -4.27 4.82
C CYS A 42 -2.31 -3.28 4.38
N ILE A 43 -1.90 -2.06 4.02
CA ILE A 43 -2.80 -1.01 3.58
C ILE A 43 -2.98 -1.15 2.07
N TRP A 44 -4.16 -1.63 1.68
CA TRP A 44 -4.57 -1.79 0.30
C TRP A 44 -5.17 -0.49 -0.23
N ARG A 45 -4.97 -0.27 -1.52
CA ARG A 45 -5.65 0.76 -2.30
C ARG A 45 -6.88 0.14 -2.95
N ARG A 46 -8.05 0.75 -2.79
CA ARG A 46 -9.31 0.31 -3.40
C ARG A 46 -9.80 1.37 -4.37
N GLU A 47 -9.93 0.97 -5.63
CA GLU A 47 -10.48 1.78 -6.71
C GLU A 47 -11.85 1.23 -7.11
N PRO A 48 -12.89 2.07 -7.07
CA PRO A 48 -14.16 1.72 -7.70
C PRO A 48 -13.97 1.47 -9.18
N THR A 49 -14.72 0.52 -9.73
CA THR A 49 -14.73 0.27 -11.18
C THR A 49 -16.14 0.42 -11.72
N ASN A 50 -16.28 0.40 -13.05
CA ASN A 50 -17.59 0.35 -13.71
C ASN A 50 -18.17 -1.09 -13.76
N SER A 51 -17.55 -2.05 -13.05
CA SER A 51 -18.00 -3.44 -12.96
C SER A 51 -18.63 -3.72 -11.59
N GLU A 52 -19.14 -4.94 -11.41
CA GLU A 52 -19.66 -5.40 -10.11
C GLU A 52 -18.58 -5.41 -9.01
N TYR A 53 -17.31 -5.58 -9.38
CA TYR A 53 -16.19 -5.66 -8.44
C TYR A 53 -15.36 -4.39 -8.42
N ASP A 54 -14.99 -3.92 -7.23
CA ASP A 54 -13.93 -2.93 -7.07
C ASP A 54 -12.55 -3.60 -7.25
N ARG A 55 -11.57 -2.79 -7.66
CA ARG A 55 -10.19 -3.24 -7.77
C ARG A 55 -9.44 -2.89 -6.50
N MET A 56 -8.93 -3.90 -5.80
CA MET A 56 -8.08 -3.73 -4.63
C MET A 56 -6.64 -4.10 -4.95
N THR A 57 -5.70 -3.18 -4.74
CA THR A 57 -4.28 -3.35 -5.09
C THR A 57 -3.33 -3.15 -3.91
N TYR A 58 -2.23 -3.90 -3.93
CA TYR A 58 -1.10 -3.77 -3.01
C TYR A 58 0.19 -4.04 -3.78
N GLY A 59 0.87 -2.98 -4.20
CA GLY A 59 2.00 -3.09 -5.11
C GLY A 59 1.56 -3.68 -6.46
N THR A 60 2.08 -4.86 -6.81
CA THR A 60 1.70 -5.59 -8.03
C THR A 60 0.56 -6.57 -7.81
N LEU A 61 0.14 -6.80 -6.56
CA LEU A 61 -1.01 -7.64 -6.26
C LEU A 61 -2.29 -6.87 -6.56
N SER A 62 -3.25 -7.57 -7.17
CA SER A 62 -4.59 -7.08 -7.46
C SER A 62 -5.58 -8.19 -7.13
N LEU A 63 -6.72 -7.79 -6.57
CA LEU A 63 -7.88 -8.60 -6.23
C LEU A 63 -9.15 -7.85 -6.66
N ARG A 64 -10.17 -8.57 -7.12
CA ARG A 64 -11.52 -8.06 -7.40
C ARG A 64 -12.41 -8.34 -6.21
N VAL A 65 -13.06 -7.31 -5.68
CA VAL A 65 -13.78 -7.38 -4.40
C VAL A 65 -15.14 -6.69 -4.48
N LEU A 66 -16.16 -7.30 -3.88
CA LEU A 66 -17.43 -6.65 -3.59
C LEU A 66 -17.28 -5.67 -2.41
N PRO A 67 -18.28 -4.83 -2.14
CA PRO A 67 -18.35 -4.08 -0.89
C PRO A 67 -18.22 -5.01 0.32
N ALA A 68 -17.18 -4.78 1.13
CA ALA A 68 -16.88 -5.55 2.32
C ALA A 68 -16.42 -4.61 3.43
N MET A 69 -16.74 -4.95 4.68
CA MET A 69 -16.33 -4.14 5.82
C MET A 69 -14.82 -4.27 6.03
N TRP A 70 -14.14 -3.13 6.04
CA TRP A 70 -12.71 -2.99 6.27
C TRP A 70 -12.44 -1.73 7.08
N ILE A 71 -11.23 -1.58 7.60
CA ILE A 71 -10.86 -0.36 8.33
C ILE A 71 -10.19 0.59 7.34
N GLU A 72 -10.88 1.70 7.03
CA GLU A 72 -10.34 2.77 6.20
C GLU A 72 -9.30 3.58 6.99
N VAL A 73 -8.22 3.94 6.31
CA VAL A 73 -7.16 4.81 6.81
C VAL A 73 -6.90 5.94 5.83
N LYS A 74 -6.50 7.10 6.36
CA LYS A 74 -6.13 8.23 5.52
C LYS A 74 -4.80 7.94 4.82
N ASN A 75 -4.78 8.01 3.49
CA ASN A 75 -3.54 7.93 2.73
C ASN A 75 -2.59 9.10 3.05
N GLU A 76 -1.29 8.80 3.11
CA GLU A 76 -0.21 9.76 3.33
C GLU A 76 0.62 10.05 2.06
N GLY A 77 0.17 9.54 0.91
CA GLY A 77 0.70 9.79 -0.43
C GLY A 77 1.95 8.97 -0.78
N ILE A 78 2.12 7.79 -0.17
CA ILE A 78 3.20 6.86 -0.48
C ILE A 78 2.61 5.45 -0.57
N ASP A 79 2.80 4.80 -1.70
CA ASP A 79 2.32 3.46 -2.01
C ASP A 79 3.49 2.44 -2.14
N VAL A 80 3.13 1.16 -2.15
CA VAL A 80 4.11 0.09 -2.42
C VAL A 80 4.71 0.29 -3.81
N ASN A 81 6.02 0.04 -3.93
CA ASN A 81 6.87 0.24 -5.10
C ASN A 81 7.31 1.68 -5.37
N ASP A 82 6.83 2.66 -4.62
CA ASP A 82 7.32 4.04 -4.71
C ASP A 82 8.80 4.15 -4.35
N TRP A 83 9.48 5.08 -5.00
CA TRP A 83 10.84 5.47 -4.64
C TRP A 83 10.80 6.57 -3.60
N VAL A 84 11.56 6.39 -2.54
CA VAL A 84 11.65 7.33 -1.42
C VAL A 84 13.09 7.61 -1.07
N GLU A 85 13.34 8.82 -0.62
CA GLU A 85 14.53 9.17 0.12
C GLU A 85 14.24 8.99 1.61
N VAL A 86 15.08 8.18 2.27
CA VAL A 86 15.03 7.96 3.71
C VAL A 86 15.92 8.98 4.40
N LYS A 87 15.33 9.77 5.31
CA LYS A 87 16.06 10.71 6.16
C LYS A 87 16.82 9.94 7.24
N SER A 88 18.09 10.27 7.44
CA SER A 88 18.87 9.74 8.55
C SER A 88 18.36 10.28 9.89
N ARG A 89 18.13 9.40 10.86
CA ARG A 89 17.68 9.79 12.22
C ARG A 89 18.84 10.15 13.17
N LEU A 90 20.09 9.90 12.79
CA LEU A 90 21.27 10.05 13.66
C LEU A 90 22.45 10.59 12.87
N GLN A 91 22.83 11.87 13.08
CA GLN A 91 24.10 12.59 12.75
C GLN A 91 24.99 12.19 11.54
N GLN A 92 24.58 11.25 10.70
CA GLN A 92 25.25 10.79 9.50
C GLN A 92 24.47 11.34 8.33
N SER A 93 25.09 12.27 7.63
CA SER A 93 24.50 13.09 6.55
C SER A 93 24.24 12.32 5.25
N THR A 94 24.04 11.00 5.31
CA THR A 94 23.82 10.17 4.13
C THR A 94 22.34 9.83 4.03
N TYR A 95 21.65 10.58 3.18
CA TYR A 95 20.33 10.19 2.68
C TYR A 95 20.48 8.91 1.86
N ARG A 96 19.51 8.01 1.98
CA ARG A 96 19.50 6.76 1.22
C ARG A 96 18.26 6.71 0.34
N ILE A 97 18.45 6.40 -0.94
CA ILE A 97 17.35 6.09 -1.85
C ILE A 97 16.94 4.64 -1.63
N ALA A 98 15.64 4.43 -1.46
CA ALA A 98 15.04 3.15 -1.16
C ALA A 98 13.72 3.01 -1.92
N ARG A 99 13.27 1.76 -2.08
CA ARG A 99 11.97 1.45 -2.66
C ARG A 99 11.04 0.93 -1.58
N VAL A 100 9.81 1.43 -1.53
CA VAL A 100 8.79 0.95 -0.59
C VAL A 100 8.39 -0.46 -0.99
N ARG A 101 8.46 -1.40 -0.04
CA ARG A 101 8.04 -2.80 -0.22
C ARG A 101 6.85 -3.19 0.63
N GLY A 102 6.56 -2.42 1.67
CA GLY A 102 5.32 -2.60 2.40
C GLY A 102 4.80 -1.31 3.02
N VAL A 103 3.48 -1.22 3.06
CA VAL A 103 2.73 -0.14 3.71
C VAL A 103 1.76 -0.81 4.65
N ARG A 104 1.93 -0.61 5.96
CA ARG A 104 1.18 -1.36 6.98
C ARG A 104 0.67 -0.44 8.06
N TRP A 105 -0.49 -0.77 8.62
CA TRP A 105 -1.00 -0.14 9.82
C TRP A 105 -0.31 -0.70 11.06
N ASP A 106 0.22 0.17 11.90
CA ASP A 106 0.74 -0.16 13.23
C ASP A 106 -0.33 0.14 14.27
N LEU A 107 -0.88 -0.92 14.87
CA LEU A 107 -1.94 -0.82 15.86
C LEU A 107 -1.51 -0.05 17.12
N HIS A 108 -0.25 -0.22 17.56
CA HIS A 108 0.24 0.38 18.79
C HIS A 108 0.46 1.88 18.60
N ALA A 109 1.09 2.26 17.49
CA ALA A 109 1.33 3.66 17.16
C ALA A 109 0.11 4.36 16.55
N SER A 110 -0.93 3.61 16.17
CA SER A 110 -2.08 4.10 15.38
C SER A 110 -1.63 4.93 14.16
N ALA A 111 -0.67 4.38 13.41
CA ALA A 111 -0.02 5.10 12.32
C ALA A 111 0.37 4.17 11.17
N ILE A 112 0.56 4.74 9.98
CA ILE A 112 1.13 4.04 8.83
C ILE A 112 2.63 3.87 9.02
N ARG A 113 3.11 2.65 8.72
CA ARG A 113 4.51 2.26 8.73
C ARG A 113 4.93 1.72 7.38
N TYR A 114 6.11 2.16 6.97
CA TYR A 114 6.71 1.84 5.68
C TYR A 114 7.89 0.91 5.86
N GLN A 115 7.87 -0.22 5.16
CA GLN A 115 9.02 -1.08 4.97
C GLN A 115 9.66 -0.72 3.63
N VAL A 116 10.98 -0.56 3.63
CA VAL A 116 11.73 -0.14 2.45
C VAL A 116 12.87 -1.11 2.20
N GLU A 117 13.26 -1.25 0.94
CA GLU A 117 14.47 -1.93 0.54
C GLU A 117 15.45 -0.95 -0.10
N SER A 118 16.74 -1.22 0.01
CA SER A 118 17.77 -0.52 -0.75
C SER A 118 18.76 -1.55 -1.27
N GLN A 119 19.13 -1.44 -2.55
CA GLN A 119 20.04 -2.39 -3.21
C GLN A 119 19.59 -3.86 -3.06
N GLY A 120 18.28 -4.12 -3.13
CA GLY A 120 17.70 -5.46 -3.01
C GLY A 120 17.63 -6.02 -1.58
N MET A 121 18.07 -5.26 -0.56
CA MET A 121 18.01 -5.68 0.84
C MET A 121 16.94 -4.89 1.58
N LEU A 122 16.03 -5.59 2.26
CA LEU A 122 15.07 -4.97 3.18
C LEU A 122 15.81 -4.31 4.35
N ILE A 123 15.44 -3.07 4.63
CA ILE A 123 15.89 -2.36 5.82
C ILE A 123 14.97 -2.81 6.98
N PRO A 124 15.51 -3.40 8.06
CA PRO A 124 14.68 -3.98 9.13
C PRO A 124 13.77 -2.97 9.85
N SER A 125 14.19 -1.69 9.89
CA SER A 125 13.43 -0.63 10.53
C SER A 125 12.18 -0.25 9.73
N ALA A 126 11.07 -0.06 10.43
CA ALA A 126 9.88 0.57 9.87
C ALA A 126 9.97 2.09 9.98
N PHE A 127 9.63 2.78 8.89
CA PHE A 127 9.67 4.24 8.79
C PHE A 127 8.27 4.83 8.92
N GLY A 128 8.15 6.01 9.53
CA GLY A 128 6.94 6.82 9.45
C GLY A 128 7.02 7.80 8.28
N ARG A 129 5.90 8.43 7.93
CA ARG A 129 5.84 9.40 6.82
C ARG A 129 6.85 10.54 6.94
N ALA A 130 7.13 11.00 8.16
CA ALA A 130 8.05 12.10 8.43
C ALA A 130 9.50 11.77 8.06
N ASP A 131 9.87 10.48 8.10
CA ASP A 131 11.21 9.98 7.76
C ASP A 131 11.41 9.84 6.25
N LEU A 132 10.34 9.91 5.46
CA LEU A 132 10.35 9.61 4.03
C LEU A 132 10.04 10.85 3.20
N ARG A 133 10.72 10.97 2.06
CA ARG A 133 10.38 11.92 1.01
C ARG A 133 10.14 11.14 -0.28
N LEU A 134 8.91 11.22 -0.81
CA LEU A 134 8.56 10.62 -2.09
C LEU A 134 9.41 11.24 -3.21
N LEU A 135 9.98 10.38 -4.05
CA LEU A 135 10.69 10.75 -5.26
C LEU A 135 9.73 10.61 -6.45
N ARG A 136 9.65 11.65 -7.27
CA ARG A 136 8.74 11.68 -8.45
C ARG A 136 9.21 10.77 -9.58
N SER A 137 10.43 10.26 -9.52
CA SER A 137 11.01 9.41 -10.56
C SER A 137 11.95 8.39 -9.94
N PRO A 138 12.07 7.18 -10.52
CA PRO A 138 13.10 6.23 -10.12
C PRO A 138 14.48 6.87 -10.24
N PRO A 139 15.42 6.56 -9.33
CA PRO A 139 16.79 6.99 -9.50
C PRO A 139 17.33 6.42 -10.81
N ILE A 140 18.07 7.26 -11.56
CA ILE A 140 18.81 6.79 -12.73
C ILE A 140 19.80 5.74 -12.21
N PRO A 141 19.86 4.53 -12.81
CA PRO A 141 20.87 3.56 -12.43
C PRO A 141 22.24 4.20 -12.61
N GLN A 142 23.02 4.27 -11.53
CA GLN A 142 24.42 4.68 -11.63
C GLN A 142 25.15 3.52 -12.30
N THR A 143 25.44 3.67 -13.58
CA THR A 143 26.38 2.80 -14.31
C THR A 143 27.77 3.14 -13.78
N ASP A 144 28.41 2.18 -13.11
CA ASP A 144 29.85 2.19 -12.85
C ASP A 144 30.60 1.74 -14.12
#